data_AF-A0A1V4WEN6-F1
#
_entry.id   AF-A0A1V4WEN6-F1
#
_cell.length_a   1.000
_cell.length_b   1.000
_cell.length_c   1.000
_cell.angle_alpha   90.00
_cell.angle_beta   90.00
_cell.angle_gamma   90.00
#
_symmetry.space_group_name_H-M   'P 1'
#
loop_
_entity.id
_entity.type
_entity.pdbx_description
1 polymer ?
#
loop_
_entity_poly.entity_id
_entity_poly.type
_entity_poly.pdbx_seq_one_letter_code
_entity_poly.pdbx_strand_id
1 'polypeptide(L)'
;MNLTGKQIGELLKLPEKYIVIDSATYDSNYPNDLKVFKLLEKDDIDFRSHISGYLVYPDYAIAKIVNQGIRLLVCLLYPKLNDIPAGMIEHIKLRGLLYPKDQMNVFIKRWQDRSKIAKFEIGIENQKGVLVYESTVYGTLIKKTRRVETS
;
A
#
# COMPACT_ATOMS: atom_id res chain seq x y z
N MET A 1 11.97 -0.60 -11.24
CA MET A 1 11.75 0.84 -11.00
C MET A 1 11.75 1.11 -9.50
N ASN A 2 12.52 2.09 -9.05
CA ASN A 2 12.50 2.57 -7.67
C ASN A 2 11.82 3.94 -7.65
N LEU A 3 10.83 4.11 -6.77
CA LEU A 3 9.99 5.29 -6.65
C LEU A 3 10.26 5.97 -5.31
N THR A 4 10.52 7.28 -5.34
CA THR A 4 10.60 8.14 -4.14
C THR A 4 9.21 8.61 -3.71
N GLY A 5 9.08 9.08 -2.47
CA GLY A 5 7.83 9.69 -1.96
C GLY A 5 7.23 10.74 -2.91
N LYS A 6 8.07 11.61 -3.49
CA LYS A 6 7.65 12.59 -4.51
C LYS A 6 7.04 11.92 -5.76
N GLN A 7 7.72 10.93 -6.34
CA GLN A 7 7.24 10.23 -7.54
C GLN A 7 5.95 9.44 -7.26
N ILE A 8 5.82 8.89 -6.06
CA ILE A 8 4.59 8.26 -5.58
C ILE A 8 3.47 9.30 -5.53
N GLY A 9 3.73 10.49 -4.99
CA GLY A 9 2.76 11.60 -4.98
C GLY A 9 2.27 12.00 -6.35
N GLU A 10 3.17 12.09 -7.33
CA GLU A 10 2.83 12.38 -8.73
C GLU A 10 1.89 11.30 -9.33
N LEU A 11 2.22 10.02 -9.14
CA LEU A 11 1.40 8.89 -9.61
C LEU A 11 0.03 8.82 -8.93
N LEU A 12 -0.04 9.17 -7.65
CA LEU A 12 -1.28 9.18 -6.87
C LEU A 12 -2.06 10.49 -7.01
N LYS A 13 -1.51 11.51 -7.69
CA LYS A 13 -2.06 12.87 -7.78
C LYS A 13 -2.33 13.48 -6.40
N LEU A 14 -1.41 13.25 -5.46
CA LEU A 14 -1.46 13.74 -4.09
C LEU A 14 -0.22 14.58 -3.77
N PRO A 15 -0.37 15.70 -3.04
CA PRO A 15 0.78 16.41 -2.49
C PRO A 15 1.66 15.48 -1.64
N GLU A 16 2.99 15.64 -1.76
CA GLU A 16 3.98 14.79 -1.06
C GLU A 16 3.74 14.69 0.45
N LYS A 17 3.29 15.77 1.10
CA LYS A 17 2.95 15.80 2.53
C LYS A 17 1.85 14.82 2.96
N TYR A 18 1.08 14.28 2.02
CA TYR A 18 0.04 13.27 2.28
C TYR A 18 0.50 11.85 1.95
N ILE A 19 1.73 11.69 1.45
CA ILE A 19 2.32 10.39 1.16
C ILE A 19 2.89 9.81 2.44
N VAL A 20 2.41 8.62 2.81
CA VAL A 20 2.84 7.91 4.03
C VAL A 20 3.86 6.81 3.74
N ILE A 21 4.29 6.70 2.48
CA ILE A 21 5.28 5.73 1.99
C ILE A 21 6.55 6.48 1.64
N ASP A 22 7.70 6.05 2.16
CA ASP A 22 8.95 6.76 1.89
C ASP A 22 9.51 6.37 0.52
N SER A 23 9.39 5.09 0.15
CA SER A 23 9.77 4.61 -1.18
C SER A 23 9.05 3.32 -1.57
N ALA A 24 9.10 3.00 -2.87
CA ALA A 24 8.56 1.74 -3.39
C ALA A 24 9.43 1.17 -4.51
N THR A 25 9.52 -0.15 -4.60
CA THR A 25 10.17 -0.88 -5.69
C THR A 25 9.13 -1.68 -6.46
N TYR A 26 9.10 -1.45 -7.77
CA TYR A 26 8.23 -2.12 -8.72
C TYR A 26 9.05 -2.77 -9.82
N ASP A 27 8.83 -4.06 -10.10
CA ASP A 27 9.48 -4.78 -11.17
C ASP A 27 8.47 -5.08 -12.29
N SER A 28 8.75 -4.63 -13.51
CA SER A 28 7.89 -4.87 -14.67
C SER A 28 7.84 -6.35 -15.08
N ASN A 29 8.84 -7.16 -14.69
CA ASN A 29 8.83 -8.60 -14.88
C ASN A 29 7.85 -9.31 -13.93
N TYR A 30 7.53 -8.66 -12.80
CA TYR A 30 6.57 -9.13 -11.80
C TYR A 30 5.50 -8.05 -11.59
N PRO A 31 4.68 -7.74 -12.61
CA PRO A 31 3.87 -6.52 -12.62
C PRO A 31 2.75 -6.49 -11.58
N ASN A 32 2.43 -7.63 -10.98
CA ASN A 32 1.44 -7.77 -9.92
C ASN A 32 2.01 -7.52 -8.52
N ASP A 33 3.32 -7.29 -8.41
CA ASP A 33 4.02 -7.24 -7.14
C ASP A 33 4.57 -5.82 -6.93
N LEU A 34 4.41 -5.32 -5.71
CA LEU A 34 4.97 -4.05 -5.27
C LEU A 34 5.59 -4.22 -3.89
N LYS A 35 6.80 -3.71 -3.71
CA LYS A 35 7.43 -3.57 -2.40
C LYS A 35 7.39 -2.11 -1.99
N VAL A 36 6.96 -1.86 -0.77
CA VAL A 36 6.82 -0.53 -0.18
C VAL A 36 7.68 -0.49 1.08
N PHE A 37 8.40 0.60 1.26
CA PHE A 37 9.25 0.83 2.42
C PHE A 37 8.74 2.04 3.23
N LYS A 38 8.71 1.88 4.54
CA LYS A 38 8.39 2.94 5.50
C LYS A 38 9.26 2.85 6.74
N LEU A 39 9.98 3.93 7.05
CA LEU A 39 10.64 4.16 8.32
C LEU A 39 9.66 4.78 9.31
N LEU A 40 9.51 4.16 10.47
CA LEU A 40 8.62 4.61 11.53
C LEU A 40 9.33 5.64 12.40
N GLU A 41 9.40 6.88 11.93
CA GLU A 41 10.07 7.95 12.68
C GLU A 41 9.45 8.15 14.06
N LYS A 42 10.27 8.53 15.04
CA LYS A 42 9.81 8.69 16.43
C LYS A 42 8.74 9.78 16.57
N ASP A 43 8.83 10.81 15.73
CA ASP A 43 7.89 11.91 15.67
C ASP A 43 6.79 11.72 14.61
N ASP A 44 6.64 10.52 14.06
CA ASP A 44 5.49 10.20 13.19
C ASP A 44 4.19 10.58 13.92
N ILE A 45 3.31 11.27 13.19
CA ILE A 45 2.04 11.75 13.73
C ILE A 45 1.21 10.60 14.29
N ASP A 46 1.31 9.41 13.70
CA ASP A 46 0.54 8.25 14.10
C ASP A 46 0.95 7.68 15.47
N PHE A 47 2.21 7.87 15.90
CA PHE A 47 2.58 7.58 17.29
C PHE A 47 2.02 8.63 18.24
N ARG A 48 2.09 9.91 17.86
CA ARG A 48 1.72 11.03 18.74
C ARG A 48 0.21 11.19 18.93
N SER A 49 -0.57 10.91 17.90
CA SER A 49 -2.04 11.07 17.90
C SER A 49 -2.80 9.85 18.41
N HIS A 50 -2.12 8.74 18.69
CA HIS A 50 -2.79 7.50 19.10
C HIS A 50 -3.15 7.49 20.59
N ILE A 51 -2.17 7.18 21.45
CA ILE A 51 -2.35 7.09 22.90
C ILE A 51 -1.06 7.64 23.54
N SER A 52 -1.19 8.67 24.39
CA SER A 52 -0.04 9.29 25.04
C SER A 52 0.75 8.26 25.86
N GLY A 53 2.07 8.18 25.62
CA GLY A 53 2.96 7.23 26.29
C GLY A 53 2.95 5.81 25.73
N TYR A 54 2.07 5.49 24.77
CA TYR A 54 2.01 4.17 24.14
C TYR A 54 2.66 4.21 22.75
N LEU A 55 3.93 3.80 22.69
CA LEU A 55 4.77 3.90 21.51
C LEU A 55 4.66 2.67 20.59
N VAL A 56 3.45 2.18 20.37
CA VAL A 56 3.18 1.09 19.41
C VAL A 56 2.49 1.68 18.19
N TYR A 57 2.95 1.30 17.01
CA TYR A 57 2.41 1.83 15.77
C TYR A 57 1.00 1.28 15.55
N PRO A 58 -0.01 2.15 15.37
CA PRO A 58 -1.40 1.71 15.40
C PRO A 58 -1.84 1.03 14.10
N ASP A 59 -2.76 0.08 14.21
CA ASP A 59 -3.25 -0.70 13.07
C ASP A 59 -3.88 0.15 11.97
N TYR A 60 -4.56 1.24 12.33
CA TYR A 60 -5.13 2.16 11.34
C TYR A 60 -4.06 2.86 10.51
N ALA A 61 -2.86 3.08 11.07
CA ALA A 61 -1.74 3.68 10.35
C ALA A 61 -1.11 2.68 9.37
N ILE A 62 -1.01 1.42 9.78
CA ILE A 62 -0.66 0.30 8.88
C ILE A 62 -1.65 0.25 7.71
N ALA A 63 -2.95 0.34 7.98
CA ALA A 63 -3.98 0.33 6.94
C ALA A 63 -3.84 1.52 5.95
N LYS A 64 -3.43 2.70 6.40
CA LYS A 64 -3.14 3.85 5.50
C LYS A 64 -2.00 3.54 4.54
N ILE A 65 -0.91 2.95 5.02
CA ILE A 65 0.24 2.55 4.19
C ILE A 65 -0.18 1.50 3.16
N VAL A 66 -0.89 0.45 3.60
CA VAL A 66 -1.40 -0.61 2.73
C VAL A 66 -2.31 -0.05 1.65
N ASN A 67 -3.24 0.84 2.01
CA ASN A 67 -4.15 1.47 1.05
C ASN A 67 -3.42 2.33 0.01
N GLN A 68 -2.43 3.14 0.42
CA GLN A 68 -1.63 3.92 -0.55
C GLN A 68 -0.79 3.01 -1.45
N GLY A 69 -0.22 1.92 -0.91
CA GLY A 69 0.55 0.96 -1.69
C GLY A 69 -0.30 0.22 -2.73
N ILE A 70 -1.50 -0.21 -2.37
CA ILE A 70 -2.45 -0.81 -3.33
C ILE A 70 -2.81 0.19 -4.42
N ARG A 71 -3.12 1.44 -4.04
CA ARG A 71 -3.41 2.51 -5.00
C ARG A 71 -2.25 2.73 -5.97
N LEU A 72 -1.02 2.73 -5.45
CA LEU A 72 0.18 2.88 -6.26
C LEU A 72 0.32 1.73 -7.26
N LEU A 73 0.18 0.47 -6.81
CA LEU A 73 0.20 -0.70 -7.70
C LEU A 73 -0.88 -0.61 -8.78
N VAL A 74 -2.09 -0.15 -8.43
CA VAL A 74 -3.18 0.06 -9.39
C VAL A 74 -2.82 1.14 -10.42
N CYS A 75 -2.26 2.29 -10.01
CA CYS A 75 -1.81 3.32 -10.95
C CYS A 75 -0.74 2.80 -11.92
N LEU A 76 0.17 1.97 -11.44
CA LEU A 76 1.23 1.36 -12.25
C LEU A 76 0.66 0.37 -13.27
N LEU A 77 -0.29 -0.47 -12.86
CA LEU A 77 -0.96 -1.44 -13.73
C LEU A 77 -1.92 -0.77 -14.73
N TYR A 78 -2.56 0.33 -14.33
CA TYR A 78 -3.66 0.96 -15.06
C TYR A 78 -3.50 2.49 -15.11
N PRO A 79 -2.52 3.02 -15.83
CA PRO A 79 -2.19 4.45 -15.82
C PRO A 79 -3.29 5.37 -16.38
N LYS A 80 -4.28 4.81 -17.08
CA LYS A 80 -5.44 5.53 -17.63
C LYS A 80 -6.68 5.51 -16.71
N LEU A 81 -6.57 4.92 -15.53
CA LEU A 81 -7.66 4.90 -14.57
C LEU A 81 -7.76 6.23 -13.84
N ASN A 82 -8.97 6.81 -13.80
CA ASN A 82 -9.20 8.11 -13.16
C ASN A 82 -9.52 8.01 -11.66
N ASP A 83 -10.14 6.91 -11.22
CA ASP A 83 -10.53 6.68 -9.83
C ASP A 83 -10.13 5.29 -9.37
N ILE A 84 -9.60 5.19 -8.15
CA ILE A 84 -9.26 3.91 -7.51
C ILE A 84 -10.38 3.59 -6.52
N PRO A 85 -11.23 2.58 -6.78
CA PRO A 85 -12.38 2.31 -5.91
C PRO A 85 -11.94 1.94 -4.50
N ALA A 86 -12.73 2.36 -3.51
CA ALA A 86 -12.54 2.03 -2.10
C ALA A 86 -12.42 0.51 -1.91
N GLY A 87 -11.44 0.09 -1.11
CA GLY A 87 -11.19 -1.31 -0.80
C GLY A 87 -11.82 -1.73 0.52
N MET A 88 -12.13 -3.03 0.65
CA MET A 88 -12.49 -3.68 1.89
C MET A 88 -11.32 -4.55 2.34
N ILE A 89 -10.89 -4.41 3.59
CA ILE A 89 -9.82 -5.22 4.19
C ILE A 89 -10.48 -6.42 4.89
N GLU A 90 -10.04 -7.62 4.56
CA GLU A 90 -10.46 -8.88 5.19
C GLU A 90 -9.26 -9.62 5.80
N HIS A 91 -9.54 -10.47 6.80
CA HIS A 91 -8.58 -11.40 7.39
C HIS A 91 -7.26 -10.75 7.86
N ILE A 92 -7.36 -9.66 8.62
CA ILE A 92 -6.20 -9.04 9.27
C ILE A 92 -5.67 -9.96 10.36
N LYS A 93 -4.35 -10.19 10.36
CA LYS A 93 -3.65 -10.84 11.45
C LYS A 93 -2.44 -10.00 11.84
N LEU A 94 -2.46 -9.54 13.09
CA LEU A 94 -1.32 -8.90 13.74
C LEU A 94 -0.42 -9.99 14.30
N ARG A 95 0.83 -10.01 13.87
CA ARG A 95 1.82 -11.02 14.22
C ARG A 95 2.92 -10.48 15.13
N GLY A 96 3.12 -9.16 15.12
CA GLY A 96 4.09 -8.48 15.97
C GLY A 96 3.76 -7.01 16.14
N LEU A 97 4.42 -6.39 17.12
CA LEU A 97 4.32 -4.95 17.38
C LEU A 97 5.41 -4.21 16.61
N LEU A 98 5.11 -2.99 16.24
CA LEU A 98 6.01 -2.06 15.56
C LEU A 98 6.25 -0.84 16.44
N TYR A 99 7.50 -0.41 16.53
CA TYR A 99 7.96 0.63 17.42
C TYR A 99 8.67 1.76 16.65
N PRO A 100 8.90 2.91 17.31
CA PRO A 100 9.74 3.95 16.74
C PRO A 100 11.09 3.43 16.28
N LYS A 101 11.50 3.88 15.09
CA LYS A 101 12.71 3.52 14.33
C LYS A 101 12.68 2.14 13.68
N ASP A 102 11.61 1.37 13.82
CA ASP A 102 11.45 0.16 13.02
C ASP A 102 11.29 0.53 11.54
N GLN A 103 11.73 -0.39 10.68
CA GLN A 103 11.49 -0.28 9.23
C GLN A 103 10.45 -1.30 8.84
N MET A 104 9.46 -0.86 8.10
CA MET A 104 8.44 -1.72 7.51
C MET A 104 8.75 -1.96 6.04
N ASN A 105 8.84 -3.24 5.68
CA ASN A 105 8.83 -3.71 4.31
C ASN A 105 7.46 -4.32 4.03
N VAL A 106 6.65 -3.63 3.23
CA VAL A 106 5.30 -4.04 2.86
C VAL A 106 5.35 -4.69 1.48
N PHE A 107 4.92 -5.94 1.41
CA PHE A 107 4.78 -6.71 0.18
C PHE A 107 3.31 -6.73 -0.23
N ILE A 108 3.03 -6.22 -1.42
CA ILE A 108 1.67 -6.15 -1.97
C ILE A 108 1.67 -6.95 -3.25
N LYS A 109 0.85 -8.00 -3.28
CA LYS A 109 0.69 -8.85 -4.45
C LYS A 109 -0.75 -8.85 -4.91
N ARG A 110 -0.99 -8.51 -6.17
CA ARG A 110 -2.30 -8.72 -6.80
C ARG A 110 -2.45 -10.20 -7.13
N TRP A 111 -3.39 -10.87 -6.47
CA TRP A 111 -3.56 -12.32 -6.54
C TRP A 111 -4.57 -12.76 -7.62
N GLN A 112 -5.74 -12.13 -7.69
CA GLN A 112 -6.83 -12.59 -8.57
C GLN A 112 -7.74 -11.44 -9.01
N ASP A 113 -8.21 -11.51 -10.25
CA ASP A 113 -9.37 -10.76 -10.72
C ASP A 113 -10.59 -11.69 -10.79
N ARG A 114 -11.68 -11.36 -10.09
CA ARG A 114 -13.00 -11.99 -10.29
C ARG A 114 -14.00 -10.93 -10.69
N SER A 115 -14.49 -11.01 -11.93
CA SER A 115 -15.42 -10.04 -12.53
C SER A 115 -14.93 -8.59 -12.45
N LYS A 116 -15.32 -7.89 -11.37
CA LYS A 116 -15.04 -6.48 -11.10
C LYS A 116 -14.34 -6.29 -9.76
N ILE A 117 -13.68 -7.30 -9.21
CA ILE A 117 -12.98 -7.22 -7.92
C ILE A 117 -11.57 -7.78 -8.11
N ALA A 118 -10.58 -6.98 -7.71
CA ALA A 118 -9.19 -7.39 -7.57
C ALA A 118 -8.90 -7.76 -6.11
N LYS A 119 -8.28 -8.91 -5.90
CA LYS A 119 -7.78 -9.36 -4.59
C LYS A 119 -6.29 -9.04 -4.48
N PHE A 120 -5.90 -8.49 -3.34
CA PHE A 120 -4.52 -8.19 -2.97
C PHE A 120 -4.15 -8.98 -1.71
N GLU A 121 -2.96 -9.56 -1.71
CA GLU A 121 -2.36 -10.22 -0.57
C GLU A 121 -1.24 -9.32 -0.04
N ILE A 122 -1.27 -9.11 1.28
CA ILE A 122 -0.40 -8.16 1.96
C ILE A 122 0.39 -8.92 3.02
N GLY A 123 1.70 -8.77 2.98
CA GLY A 123 2.60 -9.17 4.06
C GLY A 123 3.45 -7.97 4.47
N ILE A 124 3.73 -7.82 5.76
CA ILE A 124 4.60 -6.76 6.26
C ILE A 124 5.65 -7.41 7.15
N GLU A 125 6.91 -7.13 6.84
CA GLU A 125 8.05 -7.53 7.64
C GLU A 125 8.72 -6.32 8.27
N ASN A 126 9.29 -6.51 9.46
CA ASN A 126 10.17 -5.51 10.05
C ASN A 126 11.60 -5.60 9.48
N GLN A 127 12.51 -4.75 9.96
CA GLN A 127 13.93 -4.74 9.56
C GLN A 127 14.69 -6.04 9.81
N LYS A 128 14.14 -6.95 10.65
CA LYS A 128 14.73 -8.27 10.93
C LYS A 128 14.16 -9.37 10.04
N GLY A 129 13.26 -9.05 9.10
CA GLY A 129 12.55 -10.03 8.27
C GLY A 129 11.46 -10.79 9.02
N VAL A 130 11.04 -10.31 10.21
CA VAL A 130 9.95 -10.95 10.96
C VAL A 130 8.62 -10.44 10.42
N LEU A 131 7.72 -11.35 10.03
CA LEU A 131 6.36 -11.03 9.65
C LEU A 131 5.61 -10.43 10.84
N VAL A 132 5.15 -9.18 10.71
CA VAL A 132 4.43 -8.45 11.76
C VAL A 132 2.95 -8.23 11.43
N TYR A 133 2.58 -8.28 10.16
CA TYR A 133 1.21 -8.11 9.71
C TYR A 133 0.96 -8.88 8.42
N GLU A 134 -0.21 -9.49 8.31
CA GLU A 134 -0.71 -10.04 7.04
C GLU A 134 -2.20 -9.74 6.89
N SER A 135 -2.66 -9.52 5.65
CA SER A 135 -4.08 -9.35 5.36
C SER A 135 -4.41 -9.66 3.90
N THR A 136 -5.69 -9.83 3.63
CA THR A 136 -6.23 -9.83 2.27
C THR A 136 -7.06 -8.56 2.06
N VAL A 137 -6.89 -7.88 0.93
CA VAL A 137 -7.68 -6.70 0.60
C VAL A 137 -8.40 -6.91 -0.72
N TYR A 138 -9.66 -6.53 -0.80
CA TYR A 138 -10.46 -6.56 -2.02
C TYR A 138 -10.70 -5.13 -2.49
N GLY A 139 -10.37 -4.84 -3.74
CA GLY A 139 -10.66 -3.57 -4.40
C GLY A 139 -11.60 -3.79 -5.58
N THR A 140 -12.53 -2.87 -5.83
CA THR A 140 -13.40 -2.95 -7.02
C THR A 140 -12.62 -2.48 -8.26
N LEU A 141 -12.83 -3.10 -9.44
CA LEU A 141 -12.14 -2.81 -10.70
C LEU A 141 -12.83 -1.65 -11.44
N ILE A 142 -12.05 -0.57 -11.64
CA ILE A 142 -11.52 -0.14 -12.95
C ILE A 142 -12.43 -0.43 -14.15
N LYS A 143 -13.16 0.57 -14.63
CA LYS A 143 -13.75 0.51 -15.98
C LYS A 143 -12.58 0.44 -16.98
N LYS A 144 -12.36 -0.73 -17.60
CA LYS A 144 -11.69 -0.77 -18.91
C LYS A 144 -12.51 0.15 -19.82
N THR A 145 -11.94 1.25 -20.26
CA THR A 145 -12.50 2.02 -21.38
C THR A 145 -12.70 1.01 -22.49
N ARG A 146 -13.96 0.84 -22.95
CA ARG A 146 -14.27 0.00 -24.11
C ARG A 146 -13.27 0.38 -25.20
N ARG A 147 -12.58 -0.60 -25.78
CA ARG A 147 -11.97 -0.40 -27.11
C ARG A 147 -13.10 0.17 -27.96
N VAL A 148 -12.88 1.36 -28.50
CA VAL A 148 -13.59 1.78 -29.70
C VAL A 148 -13.19 0.73 -30.72
N GLU A 149 -14.06 -0.26 -30.94
CA GLU A 149 -14.00 -1.11 -32.10
C GLU A 149 -14.20 -0.18 -33.28
N THR A 150 -13.09 0.20 -33.91
CA THR A 150 -13.12 0.83 -35.22
C THR A 150 -13.75 -0.15 -36.19
N SER A 151 -14.90 0.27 -36.71
CA SER A 151 -15.65 -0.31 -37.82
C SER A 151 -14.79 -0.41 -39.08
#